data_AF-A0A2H0PKZ1-F1
#
_entry.id   AF-A0A2H0PKZ1-F1
#
_cell.length_a   1.000
_cell.length_b   1.000
_cell.length_c   1.000
_cell.angle_alpha   90.00
_cell.angle_beta   90.00
_cell.angle_gamma   90.00
#
_symmetry.space_group_name_H-M   'P 1'
#
loop_
_entity.id
_entity.type
_entity.pdbx_description
1 polymer ?
#
loop_
_entity_poly.entity_id
_entity_poly.type
_entity_poly.pdbx_seq_one_letter_code
_entity_poly.pdbx_strand_id
1 'polypeptide(L)'
;MSLMYVVLSSYFMITEISDDDGYYRVWSSDPSSISAVASDEALEQTIKIQVDRLATNETWKFKFKSGTEFLTKGHGSFSIIQRLEATDGTMSCNRGLPSYTTVTDLADIINSCPFVRAVTYNTGDGSKRPFALSIQATWRLGKIHSDNTPGKNFNLKFVGEGMITRVFENAKPLFEGRDAKIYLNGDLHSPIFFDSNLVTGIIPGVDIRLKQPTTMPVTLVHDKSKDKYCTQD
;
A
#
# COMPACT_ATOMS: atom_id res chain seq x y z
N MET A 1 -15.05 37.30 37.83
CA MET A 1 -14.63 36.58 36.62
C MET A 1 -13.53 35.61 37.02
N SER A 2 -13.81 34.31 37.05
CA SER A 2 -12.83 33.28 37.39
C SER A 2 -12.55 32.46 36.13
N LEU A 3 -11.27 32.38 35.73
CA LEU A 3 -10.84 31.57 34.59
C LEU A 3 -10.80 30.11 35.01
N MET A 4 -11.64 29.30 34.37
CA MET A 4 -11.65 27.85 34.48
C MET A 4 -10.65 27.28 33.47
N TYR A 5 -9.56 26.68 33.95
CA TYR A 5 -8.67 25.88 33.12
C TYR A 5 -9.28 24.49 32.94
N VAL A 6 -9.61 24.15 31.69
CA VAL A 6 -9.96 22.77 31.31
C VAL A 6 -8.65 22.05 30.99
N VAL A 7 -8.21 21.18 31.89
CA VAL A 7 -7.14 20.20 31.59
C VAL A 7 -7.82 19.03 30.88
N LEU A 8 -7.67 18.99 29.55
CA LEU A 8 -8.07 17.82 28.76
C LEU A 8 -7.07 16.69 29.03
N SER A 9 -7.44 15.78 29.92
CA SER A 9 -6.75 14.50 30.13
C SER A 9 -7.13 13.55 28.99
N SER A 10 -6.26 13.41 28.00
CA SER A 10 -6.38 12.41 26.95
C SER A 10 -6.26 11.01 27.55
N TYR A 11 -7.34 10.25 27.57
CA TYR A 11 -7.33 8.82 27.89
C TYR A 11 -6.50 8.07 26.84
N PHE A 12 -5.39 7.47 27.27
CA PHE A 12 -4.62 6.52 26.47
C PHE A 12 -5.32 5.16 26.49
N MET A 13 -5.77 4.69 25.33
CA MET A 13 -6.10 3.29 25.15
C MET A 13 -4.80 2.56 24.75
N ILE A 14 -4.16 1.91 25.72
CA ILE A 14 -3.00 1.04 25.50
C ILE A 14 -3.55 -0.30 25.03
N THR A 15 -3.38 -0.62 23.76
CA THR A 15 -3.59 -2.01 23.29
C THR A 15 -2.32 -2.79 23.64
N GLU A 16 -2.42 -3.69 24.62
CA GLU A 16 -1.33 -4.58 25.02
C GLU A 16 -0.85 -5.41 23.81
N ILE A 17 0.45 -5.33 23.52
CA ILE A 17 1.17 -6.26 22.65
C ILE A 17 2.01 -7.12 23.60
N SER A 18 1.86 -8.43 23.46
CA SER A 18 2.46 -9.52 24.23
C SER A 18 3.98 -9.37 24.43
N ASP A 19 4.46 -9.60 25.66
CA ASP A 19 5.85 -9.40 26.10
C ASP A 19 6.83 -10.52 25.69
N ASP A 20 6.38 -11.58 25.01
CA ASP A 20 7.21 -12.77 24.75
C ASP A 20 8.08 -12.72 23.48
N ASP A 21 7.97 -11.68 22.63
CA ASP A 21 8.59 -11.69 21.29
C ASP A 21 9.77 -10.71 21.08
N GLY A 22 10.35 -10.10 22.12
CA GLY A 22 11.58 -9.29 21.99
C GLY A 22 11.41 -7.96 21.23
N TYR A 23 10.21 -7.36 21.30
CA TYR A 23 9.92 -6.05 20.74
C TYR A 23 9.69 -5.00 21.84
N TYR A 24 10.46 -3.91 21.79
CA TYR A 24 10.32 -2.76 22.68
C TYR A 24 9.36 -1.72 22.12
N ARG A 25 8.65 -1.03 23.04
CA ARG A 25 7.68 0.00 22.67
C ARG A 25 8.39 1.29 22.28
N VAL A 26 8.01 1.84 21.13
CA VAL A 26 8.39 3.19 20.72
C VAL A 26 7.24 4.15 21.03
N TRP A 27 7.46 5.12 21.90
CA TRP A 27 6.47 6.15 22.17
C TRP A 27 6.34 7.08 20.96
N SER A 28 5.11 7.47 20.62
CA SER A 28 4.79 8.39 19.55
C SER A 28 3.98 9.56 20.08
N SER A 29 4.36 10.78 19.69
CA SER A 29 3.59 11.98 20.03
C SER A 29 2.23 12.04 19.31
N ASP A 30 2.04 11.22 18.27
CA ASP A 30 0.77 11.03 17.56
C ASP A 30 0.63 9.58 17.07
N PRO A 31 0.17 8.65 17.93
CA PRO A 31 0.00 7.23 17.61
C PRO A 31 -1.06 6.95 16.53
N SER A 32 -1.98 7.91 16.30
CA SER A 32 -3.00 7.82 15.26
C SER A 32 -2.40 7.99 13.87
N SER A 33 -1.32 8.78 13.76
CA SER A 33 -0.60 9.01 12.52
C SER A 33 0.57 8.06 12.29
N ILE A 34 1.35 7.78 13.32
CA ILE A 34 2.56 6.95 13.23
C ILE A 34 2.65 6.06 14.46
N SER A 35 2.88 4.77 14.23
CA SER A 35 3.29 3.83 15.28
C SER A 35 4.61 3.18 14.91
N ALA A 36 5.43 2.81 15.87
CA ALA A 36 6.67 2.10 15.62
C ALA A 36 6.89 1.00 16.66
N VAL A 37 7.64 -0.02 16.27
CA VAL A 37 8.15 -1.07 17.14
C VAL A 37 9.66 -1.12 17.00
N ALA A 38 10.35 -1.37 18.09
CA ALA A 38 11.80 -1.49 18.12
C ALA A 38 12.18 -2.94 18.43
N SER A 39 13.21 -3.44 17.77
CA SER A 39 13.85 -4.72 18.09
C SER A 39 14.88 -4.54 19.21
N ASP A 40 15.37 -5.66 19.74
CA ASP A 40 16.39 -5.66 20.78
C ASP A 40 17.67 -4.89 20.43
N GLU A 41 18.02 -4.84 19.14
CA GLU A 41 19.22 -4.19 18.64
C GLU A 41 19.04 -2.67 18.43
N ALA A 42 17.82 -2.17 18.48
CA ALA A 42 17.54 -0.76 18.25
C ALA A 42 18.25 0.13 19.29
N LEU A 43 18.84 1.24 18.85
CA LEU A 43 19.44 2.21 19.77
C LEU A 43 18.37 3.11 20.40
N GLU A 44 18.59 3.51 21.66
CA GLU A 44 17.78 4.55 22.31
C GLU A 44 18.00 5.88 21.60
N GLN A 45 16.90 6.50 21.16
CA GLN A 45 16.96 7.74 20.41
C GLN A 45 15.60 8.42 20.33
N THR A 46 15.65 9.70 19.99
CA THR A 46 14.48 10.49 19.60
C THR A 46 14.59 10.89 18.14
N ILE A 47 13.57 10.61 17.36
CA ILE A 47 13.48 11.01 15.95
C ILE A 47 12.20 11.82 15.71
N LYS A 48 12.26 12.78 14.79
CA LYS A 48 11.06 13.45 14.28
C LYS A 48 10.77 12.98 12.86
N ILE A 49 9.52 12.60 12.60
CA ILE A 49 9.06 12.13 11.29
C ILE A 49 7.88 12.98 10.86
N GLN A 50 7.95 13.55 9.66
CA GLN A 50 6.79 14.16 9.02
C GLN A 50 6.42 13.35 7.78
N VAL A 51 5.14 12.97 7.69
CA VAL A 51 4.58 12.21 6.57
C VAL A 51 3.86 13.17 5.63
N ASP A 52 4.37 13.34 4.41
CA ASP A 52 3.73 14.18 3.39
C ASP A 52 2.59 13.43 2.69
N ARG A 53 2.83 12.16 2.36
CA ARG A 53 1.84 11.27 1.74
C ARG A 53 2.14 9.82 2.07
N LEU A 54 1.10 9.00 1.99
CA LEU A 54 1.20 7.55 2.14
C LEU A 54 1.46 6.87 0.80
N ALA A 55 2.02 5.67 0.89
CA ALA A 55 2.12 4.76 -0.24
C ALA A 55 0.72 4.25 -0.61
N THR A 56 0.41 4.19 -1.90
CA THR A 56 -0.87 3.69 -2.43
C THR A 56 -0.66 2.57 -3.44
N ASN A 57 -1.62 1.65 -3.51
CA ASN A 57 -1.63 0.59 -4.52
C ASN A 57 -2.17 1.12 -5.84
N GLU A 58 -1.53 0.72 -6.92
CA GLU A 58 -2.07 0.91 -8.26
C GLU A 58 -3.36 0.09 -8.44
N THR A 59 -4.43 0.74 -8.88
CA THR A 59 -5.74 0.13 -9.08
C THR A 59 -6.26 0.45 -10.46
N TRP A 60 -6.65 -0.57 -11.19
CA TRP A 60 -7.22 -0.49 -12.53
C TRP A 60 -8.68 -0.88 -12.51
N LYS A 61 -9.49 -0.25 -13.37
CA LYS A 61 -10.92 -0.54 -13.49
C LYS A 61 -11.31 -0.64 -14.95
N PHE A 62 -11.95 -1.75 -15.31
CA PHE A 62 -12.44 -2.05 -16.64
C PHE A 62 -13.96 -2.25 -16.58
N LYS A 63 -14.71 -1.74 -17.56
CA LYS A 63 -16.18 -1.84 -17.60
C LYS A 63 -16.66 -2.75 -18.73
N PHE A 64 -17.63 -3.60 -18.41
CA PHE A 64 -18.23 -4.63 -19.26
C PHE A 64 -19.75 -4.59 -19.19
N LYS A 65 -20.42 -5.23 -20.15
CA LYS A 65 -21.90 -5.30 -20.18
C LYS A 65 -22.44 -6.23 -19.10
N SER A 66 -21.79 -7.38 -18.88
CA SER A 66 -22.15 -8.36 -17.86
C SER A 66 -20.92 -9.12 -17.38
N GLY A 67 -21.02 -9.81 -16.24
CA GLY A 67 -19.97 -10.71 -15.77
C GLY A 67 -19.79 -11.96 -16.63
N THR A 68 -20.85 -12.34 -17.35
CA THR A 68 -20.90 -13.48 -18.27
C THR A 68 -20.53 -13.11 -19.72
N GLU A 69 -20.12 -11.87 -19.98
CA GLU A 69 -19.68 -11.44 -21.31
C GLU A 69 -18.40 -12.21 -21.69
N PHE A 70 -18.44 -12.91 -22.83
CA PHE A 70 -17.27 -13.64 -23.33
C PHE A 70 -16.19 -12.68 -23.86
N LEU A 71 -14.99 -12.84 -23.32
CA LEU A 71 -13.79 -12.08 -23.68
C LEU A 71 -12.90 -12.82 -24.68
N THR A 72 -13.14 -14.11 -24.90
CA THR A 72 -12.45 -14.93 -25.90
C THR A 72 -13.45 -15.73 -26.73
N LYS A 73 -13.16 -15.92 -28.03
CA LYS A 73 -13.93 -16.82 -28.91
C LYS A 73 -13.22 -18.15 -29.17
N GLY A 74 -11.93 -18.22 -28.85
CA GLY A 74 -11.07 -19.39 -28.95
C GLY A 74 -10.02 -19.35 -27.84
N HIS A 75 -9.10 -20.31 -27.82
CA HIS A 75 -7.99 -20.28 -26.87
C HIS A 75 -7.08 -19.07 -27.12
N GLY A 76 -6.48 -18.56 -26.05
CA GLY A 76 -5.51 -17.47 -26.13
C GLY A 76 -4.64 -17.36 -24.87
N SER A 77 -3.93 -16.26 -24.76
CA SER A 77 -3.07 -15.97 -23.59
C SER A 77 -3.37 -14.61 -22.96
N PHE A 78 -3.05 -14.49 -21.67
CA PHE A 78 -3.07 -13.26 -20.91
C PHE A 78 -1.90 -13.19 -19.95
N SER A 79 -1.28 -12.02 -19.90
CA SER A 79 -0.09 -11.74 -19.11
C SER A 79 -0.29 -10.46 -18.32
N ILE A 80 0.02 -10.54 -17.02
CA ILE A 80 0.19 -9.37 -16.16
C ILE A 80 1.67 -9.26 -15.86
N ILE A 81 2.23 -8.08 -16.12
CA ILE A 81 3.64 -7.81 -15.91
C ILE A 81 3.73 -6.70 -14.87
N GLN A 82 4.39 -6.97 -13.74
CA GLN A 82 4.77 -5.99 -12.75
C GLN A 82 6.27 -5.66 -12.89
N ARG A 83 6.64 -4.38 -12.91
CA ARG A 83 8.06 -3.97 -12.91
C ARG A 83 8.70 -4.22 -11.54
N LEU A 84 10.04 -4.26 -11.44
CA LEU A 84 10.78 -4.32 -10.17
C LEU A 84 11.82 -3.18 -10.06
N GLU A 85 12.16 -2.80 -8.83
CA GLU A 85 12.79 -1.50 -8.47
C GLU A 85 14.31 -1.42 -8.72
N ALA A 86 15.02 -2.54 -8.62
CA ALA A 86 16.49 -2.52 -8.47
C ALA A 86 17.27 -3.14 -9.64
N THR A 87 16.58 -3.74 -10.59
CA THR A 87 17.11 -4.31 -11.82
C THR A 87 16.01 -4.13 -12.85
N ASP A 88 16.31 -4.03 -14.14
CA ASP A 88 15.30 -4.01 -15.22
C ASP A 88 14.40 -5.29 -15.30
N GLY A 89 14.34 -6.06 -14.20
CA GLY A 89 13.51 -7.21 -13.99
C GLY A 89 12.02 -6.87 -13.96
N THR A 90 11.25 -7.87 -14.37
CA THR A 90 9.80 -7.85 -14.29
C THR A 90 9.34 -9.16 -13.66
N MET A 91 8.29 -9.10 -12.85
CA MET A 91 7.51 -10.27 -12.51
C MET A 91 6.42 -10.41 -13.57
N SER A 92 6.36 -11.56 -14.24
CA SER A 92 5.29 -11.85 -15.19
C SER A 92 4.44 -13.00 -14.68
N CYS A 93 3.13 -12.85 -14.79
CA CYS A 93 2.16 -13.91 -14.59
C CYS A 93 1.46 -14.17 -15.91
N ASN A 94 1.85 -15.26 -16.57
CA ASN A 94 1.30 -15.68 -17.86
C ASN A 94 0.28 -16.79 -17.63
N ARG A 95 -0.91 -16.64 -18.20
CA ARG A 95 -2.02 -17.58 -18.06
C ARG A 95 -2.64 -17.87 -19.42
N GLY A 96 -2.96 -19.14 -19.64
CA GLY A 96 -3.79 -19.55 -20.77
C GLY A 96 -5.24 -19.15 -20.53
N LEU A 97 -5.93 -18.77 -21.60
CA LEU A 97 -7.34 -18.45 -21.59
C LEU A 97 -8.09 -19.50 -22.43
N PRO A 98 -9.03 -20.24 -21.82
CA PRO A 98 -9.95 -21.09 -22.57
C PRO A 98 -10.76 -20.31 -23.61
N SER A 99 -11.38 -21.02 -24.55
CA SER A 99 -12.46 -20.43 -25.35
C SER A 99 -13.63 -20.02 -24.45
N TYR A 100 -14.29 -18.90 -24.77
CA TYR A 100 -15.46 -18.41 -24.04
C TYR A 100 -15.17 -18.06 -22.57
N THR A 101 -13.95 -17.60 -22.26
CA THR A 101 -13.63 -17.02 -20.95
C THR A 101 -14.52 -15.81 -20.68
N THR A 102 -15.23 -15.80 -19.57
CA THR A 102 -16.06 -14.67 -19.12
C THR A 102 -15.24 -13.64 -18.33
N VAL A 103 -15.84 -12.50 -17.99
CA VAL A 103 -15.20 -11.50 -17.12
C VAL A 103 -14.93 -12.08 -15.73
N THR A 104 -15.85 -12.89 -15.20
CA THR A 104 -15.67 -13.57 -13.91
C THR A 104 -14.52 -14.57 -13.97
N ASP A 105 -14.45 -15.41 -15.01
CA ASP A 105 -13.35 -16.36 -15.18
C ASP A 105 -12.00 -15.64 -15.28
N LEU A 106 -11.96 -14.51 -15.98
CA LEU A 106 -10.74 -13.70 -16.08
C LEU A 106 -10.29 -13.18 -14.70
N ALA A 107 -11.23 -12.79 -13.83
CA ALA A 107 -10.91 -12.35 -12.47
C ALA A 107 -10.28 -13.47 -11.64
N ASP A 108 -10.81 -14.69 -11.74
CA ASP A 108 -10.27 -15.87 -11.06
C ASP A 108 -8.87 -16.23 -11.60
N ILE A 109 -8.69 -16.13 -12.92
CA ILE A 109 -7.37 -16.31 -13.56
C ILE A 109 -6.38 -15.24 -13.07
N ILE A 110 -6.78 -13.97 -12.96
CA ILE A 110 -5.94 -12.91 -12.41
C ILE A 110 -5.59 -13.18 -10.95
N ASN A 111 -6.53 -13.64 -10.13
CA ASN A 111 -6.32 -13.95 -8.71
C ASN A 111 -5.33 -15.12 -8.49
N SER A 112 -5.06 -15.92 -9.52
CA SER A 112 -3.98 -16.92 -9.47
C SER A 112 -2.57 -16.31 -9.60
N CYS A 113 -2.45 -15.00 -9.84
CA CYS A 113 -1.18 -14.27 -9.86
C CYS A 113 -0.86 -13.72 -8.46
N PRO A 114 0.32 -13.99 -7.88
CA PRO A 114 0.58 -13.73 -6.46
C PRO A 114 0.69 -12.24 -6.09
N PHE A 115 0.81 -11.36 -7.08
CA PHE A 115 1.13 -9.94 -6.88
C PHE A 115 0.00 -8.98 -7.25
N VAL A 116 -1.18 -9.51 -7.59
CA VAL A 116 -2.40 -8.72 -7.84
C VAL A 116 -3.61 -9.37 -7.20
N ARG A 117 -4.67 -8.57 -7.05
CA ARG A 117 -6.01 -9.01 -6.68
C ARG A 117 -7.01 -8.48 -7.68
N ALA A 118 -7.90 -9.34 -8.16
CA ALA A 118 -9.03 -9.00 -9.01
C ALA A 118 -10.36 -9.19 -8.28
N VAL A 119 -11.28 -8.26 -8.50
CA VAL A 119 -12.66 -8.33 -8.00
C VAL A 119 -13.59 -7.86 -9.10
N THR A 120 -14.70 -8.58 -9.27
CA THR A 120 -15.78 -8.16 -10.15
C THR A 120 -16.99 -7.69 -9.36
N TYR A 121 -17.70 -6.68 -9.86
CA TYR A 121 -18.90 -6.15 -9.21
C TYR A 121 -19.79 -5.40 -10.19
N ASN A 122 -21.09 -5.30 -9.86
CA ASN A 122 -22.02 -4.40 -10.56
C ASN A 122 -21.91 -2.99 -9.94
N THR A 123 -21.68 -1.98 -10.77
CA THR A 123 -21.58 -0.57 -10.35
C THR A 123 -22.92 0.05 -10.04
N GLY A 124 -24.03 -0.53 -10.52
CA GLY A 124 -25.37 0.03 -10.36
C GLY A 124 -25.55 1.41 -11.04
N ASP A 125 -24.62 1.82 -11.91
CA ASP A 125 -24.58 3.18 -12.46
C ASP A 125 -25.58 3.42 -13.61
N GLY A 126 -26.43 2.44 -13.92
CA GLY A 126 -27.41 2.50 -15.00
C GLY A 126 -26.81 2.59 -16.42
N SER A 127 -25.48 2.47 -16.55
CA SER A 127 -24.82 2.56 -17.85
C SER A 127 -25.02 1.30 -18.67
N LYS A 128 -24.70 1.37 -19.97
CA LYS A 128 -24.67 0.19 -20.86
C LYS A 128 -23.57 -0.82 -20.49
N ARG A 129 -22.68 -0.48 -19.54
CA ARG A 129 -21.61 -1.33 -19.04
C ARG A 129 -21.52 -1.27 -17.51
N PRO A 130 -22.55 -1.78 -16.81
CA PRO A 130 -22.66 -1.65 -15.37
C PRO A 130 -21.78 -2.67 -14.64
N PHE A 131 -21.14 -3.62 -15.33
CA PHE A 131 -20.27 -4.59 -14.69
C PHE A 131 -18.82 -4.11 -14.72
N ALA A 132 -18.09 -4.23 -13.62
CA ALA A 132 -16.71 -3.79 -13.52
C ALA A 132 -15.78 -4.92 -13.06
N LEU A 133 -14.58 -4.95 -13.63
CA LEU A 133 -13.42 -5.68 -13.12
C LEU A 133 -12.47 -4.65 -12.52
N SER A 134 -12.10 -4.83 -11.26
CA SER A 134 -11.06 -4.05 -10.60
C SER A 134 -9.85 -4.94 -10.38
N ILE A 135 -8.67 -4.47 -10.77
CA ILE A 135 -7.39 -5.15 -10.56
C ILE A 135 -6.50 -4.24 -9.72
N GLN A 136 -6.00 -4.73 -8.59
CA GLN A 136 -5.15 -3.98 -7.68
C GLN A 136 -3.82 -4.70 -7.49
N ALA A 137 -2.70 -3.97 -7.52
CA ALA A 137 -1.40 -4.51 -7.11
C ALA A 137 -1.39 -4.78 -5.60
N THR A 138 -0.82 -5.92 -5.18
CA THR A 138 -0.82 -6.33 -3.76
C THR A 138 0.56 -6.55 -3.17
N TRP A 139 1.56 -6.88 -3.98
CA TRP A 139 2.87 -7.32 -3.47
C TRP A 139 3.69 -6.18 -2.86
N ARG A 140 3.47 -4.93 -3.30
CA ARG A 140 4.10 -3.71 -2.78
C ARG A 140 3.17 -2.51 -3.03
N LEU A 141 3.15 -1.56 -2.10
CA LEU A 141 2.56 -0.23 -2.34
C LEU A 141 3.60 0.55 -3.18
N GLY A 142 3.38 1.82 -3.54
CA GLY A 142 4.48 2.58 -4.19
C GLY A 142 4.50 2.61 -5.72
N LYS A 143 5.36 3.47 -6.27
CA LYS A 143 5.88 3.37 -7.64
C LYS A 143 7.21 2.65 -7.58
N ILE A 144 7.43 1.77 -8.54
CA ILE A 144 8.70 1.06 -8.68
C ILE A 144 9.84 1.96 -9.22
N HIS A 145 9.50 3.13 -9.77
CA HIS A 145 10.46 4.07 -10.35
C HIS A 145 10.39 5.41 -9.62
N SER A 146 11.56 6.00 -9.33
CA SER A 146 11.68 7.28 -8.60
C SER A 146 11.01 8.46 -9.31
N ASP A 147 10.85 8.38 -10.63
CA ASP A 147 10.01 9.29 -11.42
C ASP A 147 8.54 9.17 -11.05
N ASN A 148 8.14 10.09 -10.17
CA ASN A 148 6.81 10.26 -9.66
C ASN A 148 5.88 11.08 -10.58
N THR A 149 6.26 11.32 -11.84
CA THR A 149 5.43 12.06 -12.81
C THR A 149 4.05 11.38 -12.95
N PRO A 150 2.94 12.12 -12.73
CA PRO A 150 1.59 11.59 -12.92
C PRO A 150 1.33 11.14 -14.36
N GLY A 151 0.56 10.08 -14.52
CA GLY A 151 0.21 9.49 -15.82
C GLY A 151 1.38 8.79 -16.52
N LYS A 152 2.52 8.66 -15.86
CA LYS A 152 3.72 7.97 -16.32
C LYS A 152 4.11 6.88 -15.31
N ASN A 153 4.77 5.84 -15.83
CA ASN A 153 5.38 4.76 -15.05
C ASN A 153 4.38 3.96 -14.19
N PHE A 154 3.44 3.29 -14.86
CA PHE A 154 2.56 2.34 -14.20
C PHE A 154 3.32 1.06 -13.84
N ASN A 155 3.00 0.53 -12.67
CA ASN A 155 3.58 -0.70 -12.14
C ASN A 155 3.07 -1.92 -12.91
N LEU A 156 1.82 -1.88 -13.37
CA LEU A 156 1.20 -2.99 -14.09
C LEU A 156 1.13 -2.73 -15.60
N LYS A 157 1.45 -3.76 -16.36
CA LYS A 157 1.18 -3.85 -17.80
C LYS A 157 0.37 -5.11 -18.06
N PHE A 158 -0.67 -4.97 -18.85
CA PHE A 158 -1.52 -6.06 -19.29
C PHE A 158 -1.25 -6.36 -20.76
N VAL A 159 -1.05 -7.62 -21.09
CA VAL A 159 -0.90 -8.10 -22.46
C VAL A 159 -1.87 -9.26 -22.63
N GLY A 160 -2.59 -9.29 -23.74
CA GLY A 160 -3.43 -10.43 -24.07
C GLY A 160 -3.76 -10.46 -25.54
N GLU A 161 -4.47 -11.50 -25.95
CA GLU A 161 -4.79 -11.78 -27.35
C GLU A 161 -6.28 -11.52 -27.67
N GLY A 162 -6.55 -11.23 -28.94
CA GLY A 162 -7.92 -11.10 -29.45
C GLY A 162 -8.70 -9.93 -28.84
N MET A 163 -9.91 -10.19 -28.32
CA MET A 163 -10.76 -9.15 -27.73
C MET A 163 -10.19 -8.59 -26.42
N ILE A 164 -9.40 -9.39 -25.70
CA ILE A 164 -8.74 -8.95 -24.46
C ILE A 164 -7.71 -7.87 -24.73
N THR A 165 -6.97 -7.94 -25.85
CA THR A 165 -6.06 -6.86 -26.24
C THR A 165 -6.76 -5.51 -26.20
N ARG A 166 -7.95 -5.40 -26.81
CA ARG A 166 -8.73 -4.15 -26.87
C ARG A 166 -9.28 -3.68 -25.53
N VAL A 167 -9.49 -4.59 -24.58
CA VAL A 167 -10.00 -4.25 -23.23
C VAL A 167 -8.91 -3.53 -22.43
N PHE A 168 -7.67 -3.98 -22.56
CA PHE A 168 -6.55 -3.49 -21.78
C PHE A 168 -5.68 -2.46 -22.52
N GLU A 169 -5.79 -2.41 -23.84
CA GLU A 169 -5.11 -1.44 -24.69
C GLU A 169 -5.53 -0.01 -24.32
N ASN A 170 -4.54 0.87 -24.11
CA ASN A 170 -4.72 2.27 -23.71
C ASN A 170 -5.46 2.50 -22.39
N ALA A 171 -5.73 1.45 -21.61
CA ALA A 171 -6.29 1.63 -20.28
C ALA A 171 -5.32 2.46 -19.42
N LYS A 172 -5.90 3.17 -18.46
CA LYS A 172 -5.16 3.90 -17.43
C LYS A 172 -5.63 3.43 -16.06
N PRO A 173 -4.76 3.44 -15.06
CA PRO A 173 -5.19 3.14 -13.70
C PRO A 173 -6.22 4.16 -13.23
N LEU A 174 -7.18 3.69 -12.43
CA LEU A 174 -8.09 4.54 -11.69
C LEU A 174 -7.34 5.26 -10.56
N PHE A 175 -6.43 4.55 -9.90
CA PHE A 175 -5.51 5.11 -8.90
C PHE A 175 -4.10 4.66 -9.25
N GLU A 176 -3.20 5.63 -9.40
CA GLU A 176 -1.78 5.34 -9.57
C GLU A 176 -1.17 4.82 -8.26
N GLY A 177 -0.22 3.88 -8.38
CA GLY A 177 0.70 3.61 -7.29
C GLY A 177 1.49 4.88 -6.95
N ARG A 178 1.75 5.12 -5.67
CA ARG A 178 2.56 6.26 -5.19
C ARG A 178 3.37 5.81 -4.01
N ASP A 179 4.60 6.28 -3.90
CA ASP A 179 5.44 6.04 -2.72
C ASP A 179 4.99 6.90 -1.55
N ALA A 180 5.13 6.34 -0.35
CA ALA A 180 5.15 7.12 0.85
C ALA A 180 6.31 8.12 0.76
N LYS A 181 6.08 9.34 1.23
CA LYS A 181 7.10 10.39 1.25
C LYS A 181 7.16 10.92 2.66
N ILE A 182 8.33 10.80 3.27
CA ILE A 182 8.57 11.26 4.63
C ILE A 182 9.75 12.22 4.68
N TYR A 183 9.83 12.94 5.78
CA TYR A 183 10.94 13.82 6.14
C TYR A 183 11.40 13.47 7.55
N LEU A 184 12.72 13.50 7.77
CA LEU A 184 13.31 13.22 9.07
C LEU A 184 13.86 14.48 9.71
N ASN A 185 13.72 14.58 11.03
CA ASN A 185 14.34 15.59 11.88
C ASN A 185 14.07 17.05 11.45
N GLY A 186 12.93 17.27 10.79
CA GLY A 186 12.51 18.59 10.30
C GLY A 186 13.18 19.04 9.00
N ASP A 187 14.03 18.21 8.37
CA ASP A 187 14.59 18.52 7.05
C ASP A 187 13.55 18.27 5.94
N LEU A 188 12.92 19.35 5.48
CA LEU A 188 11.94 19.31 4.39
C LEU A 188 12.58 19.36 2.98
N HIS A 189 13.90 19.49 2.89
CA HIS A 189 14.62 19.55 1.62
C HIS A 189 15.07 18.16 1.13
N SER A 190 15.17 17.18 2.04
CA SER A 190 15.65 15.82 1.75
C SER A 190 14.53 14.79 1.99
N PRO A 191 13.51 14.70 1.11
CA PRO A 191 12.47 13.70 1.27
C PRO A 191 13.03 12.28 1.08
N ILE A 192 12.47 11.34 1.83
CA ILE A 192 12.77 9.92 1.72
C ILE A 192 11.50 9.21 1.23
N PHE A 193 11.66 8.34 0.25
CA PHE A 193 10.57 7.64 -0.41
C PHE A 193 10.58 6.16 -0.06
N PHE A 194 9.39 5.62 0.18
CA PHE A 194 9.20 4.20 0.48
C PHE A 194 8.05 3.64 -0.35
N ASP A 195 8.24 2.45 -0.89
CA ASP A 195 7.22 1.66 -1.60
C ASP A 195 6.21 1.00 -0.63
N SER A 196 6.22 1.40 0.64
CA SER A 196 5.37 0.83 1.68
C SER A 196 5.02 1.87 2.73
N ASN A 197 3.89 1.66 3.40
CA ASN A 197 3.55 2.36 4.63
C ASN A 197 4.19 1.70 5.87
N LEU A 198 4.96 0.62 5.68
CA LEU A 198 5.88 0.06 6.67
C LEU A 198 7.30 0.46 6.25
N VAL A 199 7.91 1.33 7.04
CA VAL A 199 9.25 1.85 6.85
C VAL A 199 10.20 1.08 7.75
N THR A 200 11.14 0.35 7.14
CA THR A 200 12.13 -0.47 7.83
C THR A 200 13.53 -0.02 7.45
N GLY A 201 14.51 -0.18 8.34
CA GLY A 201 15.93 0.01 8.03
C GLY A 201 16.42 1.47 7.93
N ILE A 202 15.52 2.46 8.01
CA ILE A 202 15.89 3.88 8.09
C ILE A 202 16.51 4.24 9.45
N ILE A 203 15.96 3.64 10.51
CA ILE A 203 16.52 3.62 11.85
C ILE A 203 16.87 2.15 12.13
N PRO A 204 18.13 1.82 12.40
CA PRO A 204 18.52 0.45 12.70
C PRO A 204 17.67 -0.15 13.81
N GLY A 205 17.03 -1.29 13.52
CA GLY A 205 16.21 -2.03 14.45
C GLY A 205 14.82 -1.45 14.74
N VAL A 206 14.37 -0.38 14.07
CA VAL A 206 13.02 0.18 14.28
C VAL A 206 12.18 0.09 13.02
N ASP A 207 10.98 -0.49 13.17
CA ASP A 207 9.97 -0.59 12.12
C ASP A 207 8.86 0.43 12.37
N ILE A 208 8.63 1.30 11.41
CA ILE A 208 7.69 2.43 11.52
C ILE A 208 6.51 2.19 10.59
N ARG A 209 5.28 2.22 11.13
CA ARG A 209 4.04 2.15 10.37
C ARG A 209 3.41 3.53 10.23
N LEU A 210 3.28 3.98 8.99
CA LEU A 210 2.63 5.22 8.58
C LEU A 210 1.12 4.97 8.40
N LYS A 211 0.28 5.80 9.03
CA LYS A 211 -1.18 5.63 9.01
C LYS A 211 -1.92 6.79 8.36
N GLN A 212 -1.41 8.02 8.49
CA GLN A 212 -1.94 9.20 7.81
C GLN A 212 -0.85 10.25 7.55
N PRO A 213 -1.05 11.16 6.58
CA PRO A 213 -0.22 12.35 6.43
C PRO A 213 -0.27 13.26 7.66
N THR A 214 0.81 13.97 7.92
CA THR A 214 0.98 14.84 9.09
C THR A 214 1.35 16.25 8.64
N THR A 215 0.73 17.27 9.20
CA THR A 215 1.08 18.68 8.93
C THR A 215 2.27 19.18 9.75
N MET A 216 2.61 18.48 10.84
CA MET A 216 3.73 18.78 11.72
C MET A 216 4.54 17.50 12.00
N PRO A 217 5.85 17.59 12.31
CA PRO A 217 6.65 16.42 12.65
C PRO A 217 6.15 15.73 13.92
N VAL A 218 5.96 14.41 13.83
CA VAL A 218 5.66 13.50 14.94
C VAL A 218 6.96 13.05 15.58
N THR A 219 7.04 13.14 16.90
CA THR A 219 8.22 12.69 17.66
C THR A 219 8.05 11.24 18.06
N LEU A 220 9.02 10.41 17.69
CA LEU A 220 9.16 9.04 18.19
C LEU A 220 10.29 8.98 19.21
N VAL A 221 10.06 8.34 20.35
CA VAL A 221 11.05 8.14 21.41
C VAL A 221 11.14 6.65 21.70
N HIS A 222 12.32 6.09 21.46
CA HIS A 222 12.68 4.73 21.88
C HIS A 222 13.57 4.82 23.11
N ASP A 223 13.12 4.21 24.22
CA ASP A 223 13.72 4.32 25.55
C ASP A 223 13.61 2.96 26.24
N LYS A 224 14.68 2.17 26.21
CA LYS A 224 14.72 0.79 26.74
C LYS A 224 14.61 0.76 28.26
N SER A 225 14.89 1.88 28.94
CA SER A 225 14.83 1.97 30.39
C SER A 225 13.40 1.81 30.95
N LYS A 226 12.37 2.04 30.11
CA LYS A 226 10.96 1.96 30.50
C LYS A 226 10.35 0.57 30.38
N ASP A 227 11.02 -0.39 29.75
CA ASP A 227 10.55 -1.75 29.59
C ASP A 227 10.82 -2.63 30.83
N LYS A 228 11.55 -2.11 31.84
CA LYS A 228 11.86 -2.83 33.09
C LYS A 228 10.79 -2.78 34.19
N TYR A 229 9.65 -2.12 33.97
CA TYR A 229 8.65 -1.89 35.04
C TYR A 229 7.35 -2.70 34.91
N CYS A 230 7.28 -3.71 34.03
CA CYS A 230 6.14 -4.62 33.93
C CYS A 230 6.45 -6.06 34.40
N THR A 231 7.42 -6.26 35.29
CA THR A 231 7.43 -7.50 36.08
C THR A 231 6.41 -7.34 37.20
N GLN A 232 5.24 -7.97 37.04
CA GLN A 232 4.20 -8.08 38.05
C GLN A 232 4.79 -8.67 39.36
N ASP A 233 4.60 -7.95 40.46
CA ASP A 233 4.47 -8.55 41.79
C ASP A 233 3.10 -9.24 41.92
#